data_AF-A0A7G7YDW2-F1
#
_entry.id   AF-A0A7G7YDW2-F1
#
_cell.length_a   1.000
_cell.length_b   1.000
_cell.length_c   1.000
_cell.angle_alpha   90.00
_cell.angle_beta   90.00
_cell.angle_gamma   90.00
#
_symmetry.space_group_name_H-M   'P 1'
#
loop_
_entity.id
_entity.type
_entity.pdbx_description
1 polymer ?
#
loop_
_entity_poly.entity_id
_entity_poly.type
_entity_poly.pdbx_seq_one_letter_code
_entity_poly.pdbx_strand_id
1 'polypeptide(L)'
;MIGQMARGISNKQALNTELGISQPVPTGKLTNPMYAAWTTAFIRCTIAELMNFVNNQGGLVVSVTTDGFITNIEKLWEKATGYFADLYRNARLNLAGDSLLLEQKWVENVGVLSWSTRGQLGLSSGLKAATGYQIRDGLDTLRSELLECFEGPKRLRFMPFSWL
;
A
#
# COMPACT_ATOMS: atom_id res chain seq x y z
N MET A 1 5.44 -10.27 9.81
CA MET A 1 5.15 -11.65 10.27
C MET A 1 4.99 -12.64 9.11
N ILE A 2 4.06 -12.40 8.16
CA ILE A 2 3.82 -13.27 6.99
C ILE A 2 5.09 -13.50 6.15
N GLY A 3 5.91 -12.45 5.96
CA GLY A 3 7.18 -12.56 5.23
C GLY A 3 8.19 -13.55 5.84
N GLN A 4 8.11 -13.83 7.14
CA GLN A 4 8.94 -14.86 7.77
C GLN A 4 8.36 -16.27 7.55
N MET A 5 7.03 -16.40 7.50
CA MET A 5 6.36 -17.67 7.21
C MET A 5 6.57 -18.13 5.76
N ALA A 6 6.72 -17.19 4.82
CA ALA A 6 7.03 -17.48 3.42
C ALA A 6 8.54 -17.54 3.10
N ARG A 7 9.40 -17.37 4.11
CA ARG A 7 10.85 -17.21 3.90
C ARG A 7 11.51 -18.51 3.45
N GLY A 8 12.35 -18.42 2.41
CA GLY A 8 13.16 -19.54 1.90
C GLY A 8 12.42 -20.51 0.98
N ILE A 9 11.13 -20.29 0.70
CA ILE A 9 10.30 -21.20 -0.10
C ILE A 9 10.60 -21.08 -1.60
N SER A 10 10.80 -19.84 -2.09
CA SER A 10 11.03 -19.55 -3.51
C SER A 10 12.51 -19.61 -3.92
N ASN A 11 13.37 -20.18 -3.06
CA ASN A 11 14.83 -20.21 -3.25
C ASN A 11 15.45 -18.85 -3.62
N LYS A 12 14.83 -17.76 -3.15
CA LYS A 12 15.20 -16.39 -3.47
C LYS A 12 16.57 -16.11 -2.86
N GLN A 13 17.45 -15.47 -3.62
CA GLN A 13 18.72 -15.02 -3.08
C GLN A 13 18.62 -13.61 -2.52
N ALA A 14 19.35 -13.36 -1.43
CA ALA A 14 19.51 -12.06 -0.83
C ALA A 14 21.00 -11.71 -0.79
N LEU A 15 21.31 -10.44 -1.07
CA LEU A 15 22.66 -9.91 -0.94
C LEU A 15 23.00 -9.81 0.55
N ASN A 16 24.04 -10.52 0.97
CA ASN A 16 24.65 -10.28 2.27
C ASN A 16 25.61 -9.08 2.14
N THR A 17 25.23 -7.95 2.73
CA THR A 17 26.00 -6.70 2.61
C THR A 17 27.36 -6.76 3.28
N GLU A 18 27.56 -7.64 4.27
CA GLU A 18 28.84 -7.82 4.96
C GLU A 18 29.84 -8.60 4.10
N LEU A 19 29.34 -9.59 3.34
CA LEU A 19 30.18 -10.47 2.52
C LEU A 19 30.19 -10.10 1.04
N GLY A 20 29.35 -9.14 0.62
CA GLY A 20 29.21 -8.72 -0.77
C GLY A 20 28.68 -9.80 -1.72
N ILE A 21 28.20 -10.93 -1.20
CA ILE A 21 27.76 -12.09 -1.99
C ILE A 21 26.26 -12.33 -1.86
N SER A 22 25.67 -12.77 -2.97
CA SER A 22 24.28 -13.22 -3.01
C SER A 22 24.20 -14.64 -2.47
N GLN A 23 23.43 -14.84 -1.41
CA GLN A 23 23.24 -16.14 -0.77
C GLN A 23 21.76 -16.53 -0.78
N PRO A 24 21.43 -17.83 -0.90
CA PRO A 24 20.04 -18.28 -0.79
C PRO A 24 19.50 -17.96 0.60
N VAL A 25 18.27 -17.44 0.65
CA VAL A 25 17.63 -17.11 1.92
C VAL A 25 17.22 -18.42 2.63
N PRO A 26 17.74 -18.71 3.83
CA PRO A 26 17.44 -19.96 4.51
C PRO A 26 16.00 -19.99 5.06
N THR A 27 15.40 -21.18 5.02
CA THR A 27 14.14 -21.49 5.70
C THR A 27 14.34 -21.37 7.21
N GLY A 28 13.35 -20.81 7.91
CA GLY A 28 13.38 -20.67 9.37
C GLY A 28 12.43 -21.64 10.06
N LYS A 29 12.50 -21.74 11.39
CA LYS A 29 11.56 -22.53 12.22
C LYS A 29 10.10 -22.09 12.08
N LEU A 30 9.87 -20.85 11.66
CA LEU A 30 8.54 -20.26 11.48
C LEU A 30 8.04 -20.37 10.03
N THR A 31 8.81 -20.97 9.11
CA THR A 31 8.40 -21.13 7.71
C THR A 31 7.22 -22.10 7.63
N ASN A 32 6.08 -21.61 7.15
CA ASN A 32 4.89 -22.42 6.88
C ASN A 32 4.16 -21.88 5.63
N PRO A 33 4.31 -22.55 4.46
CA PRO A 33 3.69 -22.11 3.21
C PRO A 33 2.16 -22.06 3.28
N MET A 34 1.54 -23.02 3.97
CA MET A 34 0.09 -23.14 4.01
C MET A 34 -0.54 -21.97 4.75
N TYR A 35 -0.01 -21.62 5.93
CA TYR A 35 -0.50 -20.45 6.67
C TYR A 35 -0.17 -19.15 5.96
N ALA A 36 1.00 -19.02 5.33
CA ALA A 36 1.34 -17.84 4.54
C ALA A 36 0.37 -17.65 3.35
N ALA A 37 0.09 -18.71 2.60
CA ALA A 37 -0.82 -18.68 1.47
C ALA A 37 -2.27 -18.36 1.92
N TRP A 38 -2.75 -19.06 2.94
CA TRP A 38 -4.09 -18.84 3.48
C TRP A 38 -4.28 -17.42 4.00
N THR A 39 -3.34 -16.91 4.80
CA THR A 39 -3.40 -15.54 5.33
C THR A 39 -3.38 -14.50 4.20
N THR A 40 -2.53 -14.70 3.19
CA THR A 40 -2.46 -13.80 2.03
C THR A 40 -3.76 -13.81 1.22
N ALA A 41 -4.33 -14.99 0.97
CA ALA A 41 -5.60 -15.13 0.28
C ALA A 41 -6.74 -14.49 1.06
N PHE A 42 -6.82 -14.76 2.37
CA PHE A 42 -7.83 -14.20 3.27
C PHE A 42 -7.80 -12.66 3.25
N ILE A 43 -6.63 -12.04 3.45
CA ILE A 43 -6.49 -10.58 3.41
C ILE A 43 -6.84 -10.00 2.03
N ARG A 44 -6.49 -10.68 0.93
CA ARG A 44 -6.88 -10.25 -0.42
C ARG A 44 -8.40 -10.29 -0.61
N CYS A 45 -9.09 -11.31 -0.11
CA CYS A 45 -10.55 -11.39 -0.13
C CYS A 45 -11.18 -10.26 0.68
N THR A 46 -10.69 -10.00 1.90
CA THR A 46 -11.16 -8.88 2.73
C THR A 46 -10.96 -7.53 2.02
N ILE A 47 -9.79 -7.29 1.43
CA ILE A 47 -9.52 -6.04 0.68
C ILE A 47 -10.42 -5.93 -0.54
N ALA A 48 -10.63 -7.01 -1.29
CA ALA A 48 -11.52 -7.01 -2.46
C ALA A 48 -12.97 -6.68 -2.08
N GLU A 49 -13.46 -7.23 -0.97
CA GLU A 49 -14.78 -6.94 -0.42
C GLU A 49 -14.90 -5.45 -0.03
N LEU A 50 -13.87 -4.90 0.61
CA LEU A 50 -13.80 -3.47 0.95
C LEU A 50 -13.77 -2.56 -0.27
N MET A 51 -12.98 -2.91 -1.28
CA MET A 51 -12.93 -2.15 -2.54
C MET A 51 -14.29 -2.15 -3.25
N ASN A 52 -14.98 -3.30 -3.25
CA ASN A 52 -16.31 -3.41 -3.81
C ASN A 52 -17.31 -2.54 -3.04
N PHE A 53 -17.25 -2.53 -1.71
CA PHE A 53 -18.05 -1.64 -0.87
C PHE A 53 -17.80 -0.17 -1.23
N VAL A 54 -16.54 0.26 -1.35
CA VAL A 54 -16.19 1.64 -1.74
C VAL A 54 -16.79 2.00 -3.10
N ASN A 55 -16.64 1.12 -4.08
CA ASN A 55 -17.17 1.34 -5.43
C ASN A 55 -18.71 1.47 -5.43
N ASN A 56 -19.41 0.62 -4.68
CA ASN A 56 -20.86 0.67 -4.58
C ASN A 56 -21.37 1.95 -3.91
N GLN A 57 -20.57 2.57 -3.05
CA GLN A 57 -20.86 3.86 -2.42
C GLN A 57 -20.48 5.06 -3.32
N GLY A 58 -20.03 4.82 -4.56
CA GLY A 58 -19.56 5.86 -5.47
C GLY A 58 -18.21 6.46 -5.08
N GLY A 59 -17.46 5.78 -4.21
CA GLY A 59 -16.13 6.21 -3.77
C GLY A 59 -15.02 5.87 -4.75
N LEU A 60 -13.87 6.49 -4.55
CA LEU A 60 -12.64 6.28 -5.28
C LEU A 60 -11.62 5.55 -4.39
N VAL A 61 -10.92 4.58 -4.98
CA VAL A 61 -9.73 3.95 -4.40
C VAL A 61 -8.51 4.42 -5.19
N VAL A 62 -7.60 5.15 -4.54
CA VAL A 62 -6.38 5.69 -5.15
C VAL A 62 -5.25 4.66 -5.13
N SER A 63 -5.11 3.94 -4.02
CA SER A 63 -4.11 2.89 -3.88
C SER A 63 -4.55 1.85 -2.86
N VAL A 64 -4.13 0.60 -3.07
CA VAL A 64 -4.41 -0.54 -2.19
C VAL A 64 -3.14 -1.37 -2.02
N THR A 65 -2.86 -1.76 -0.79
CA THR A 65 -1.80 -2.70 -0.43
C THR A 65 -2.34 -3.66 0.63
N THR A 66 -1.61 -4.74 0.91
CA THR A 66 -1.97 -5.69 1.99
C THR A 66 -2.09 -5.04 3.36
N ASP A 67 -1.46 -3.86 3.55
CA ASP A 67 -1.40 -3.17 4.84
C ASP A 67 -2.42 -2.02 4.94
N GLY A 68 -3.07 -1.64 3.84
CA GLY A 68 -4.05 -0.55 3.84
C GLY A 68 -4.34 0.04 2.46
N PHE A 69 -5.26 1.00 2.43
CA PHE A 69 -5.74 1.65 1.21
C PHE A 69 -5.90 3.16 1.41
N ILE A 70 -5.93 3.89 0.29
CA ILE A 70 -6.23 5.32 0.22
C ILE A 70 -7.56 5.48 -0.52
N THR A 71 -8.55 6.09 0.13
CA THR A 71 -9.90 6.30 -0.41
C THR A 71 -10.47 7.63 0.07
N ASN A 72 -11.50 8.12 -0.63
CA ASN A 72 -12.28 9.28 -0.24
C ASN A 72 -13.52 8.94 0.62
N ILE A 73 -13.79 7.66 0.89
CA ILE A 73 -14.91 7.26 1.75
C ILE A 73 -14.55 7.52 3.22
N GLU A 74 -15.25 8.48 3.82
CA GLU A 74 -15.14 8.77 5.25
C GLU A 74 -15.63 7.61 6.11
N LYS A 75 -14.88 7.31 7.18
CA LYS A 75 -15.22 6.32 8.20
C LYS A 75 -15.50 4.93 7.64
N LEU A 76 -14.74 4.52 6.61
CA LEU A 76 -14.90 3.21 6.00
C LEU A 76 -14.78 2.05 7.01
N TRP A 77 -13.96 2.19 8.05
CA TRP A 77 -13.80 1.19 9.10
C TRP A 77 -15.09 0.87 9.88
N GLU A 78 -15.97 1.86 10.04
CA GLU A 78 -17.29 1.71 10.67
C GLU A 78 -18.34 1.20 9.69
N LYS A 79 -18.27 1.62 8.42
CA LYS A 79 -19.33 1.38 7.43
C LYS A 79 -19.17 0.07 6.66
N ALA A 80 -17.94 -0.41 6.51
CA ALA A 80 -17.64 -1.61 5.75
C ALA A 80 -18.37 -2.82 6.34
N THR A 81 -19.14 -3.51 5.51
CA THR A 81 -19.86 -4.74 5.89
C THR A 81 -19.56 -5.82 4.86
N GLY A 82 -19.62 -7.07 5.30
CA GLY A 82 -19.34 -8.22 4.45
C GLY A 82 -18.81 -9.40 5.21
N TYR A 83 -18.84 -10.57 4.57
CA TYR A 83 -18.49 -11.84 5.19
C TYR A 83 -17.02 -11.87 5.61
N PHE A 84 -16.11 -11.43 4.76
CA PHE A 84 -14.68 -11.44 5.06
C PHE A 84 -14.28 -10.33 6.05
N ALA A 85 -14.94 -9.18 5.99
CA ALA A 85 -14.80 -8.13 6.98
C ALA A 85 -15.21 -8.61 8.37
N ASP A 86 -16.35 -9.29 8.50
CA ASP A 86 -16.84 -9.79 9.79
C ASP A 86 -15.99 -10.95 10.32
N LEU A 87 -15.53 -11.85 9.46
CA LEU A 87 -14.55 -12.86 9.83
C LEU A 87 -13.26 -12.23 10.38
N TYR A 88 -12.77 -11.17 9.73
CA TYR A 88 -11.58 -10.45 10.20
C TYR A 88 -11.82 -9.80 11.58
N ARG A 89 -12.97 -9.13 11.75
CA ARG A 89 -13.36 -8.52 13.03
C ARG A 89 -13.41 -9.54 14.16
N ASN A 90 -14.02 -10.70 13.92
CA ASN A 90 -14.11 -11.79 14.89
C ASN A 90 -12.73 -12.37 15.22
N ALA A 91 -11.89 -12.59 14.20
CA ALA A 91 -10.53 -13.05 14.42
C ALA A 91 -9.73 -12.05 15.27
N ARG A 92 -9.86 -10.75 15.00
CA ARG A 92 -9.19 -9.70 15.76
C ARG A 92 -9.73 -9.59 17.19
N LEU A 93 -11.05 -9.68 17.37
CA LEU A 93 -11.68 -9.66 18.70
C LEU A 93 -11.15 -10.79 19.58
N ASN A 94 -11.01 -12.00 19.01
CA ASN A 94 -10.47 -13.16 19.72
C ASN A 94 -8.96 -13.04 20.05
N LEU A 95 -8.20 -12.26 19.27
CA LEU A 95 -6.75 -12.14 19.42
C LEU A 95 -6.31 -10.93 20.27
N ALA A 96 -6.99 -9.80 20.11
CA ALA A 96 -6.60 -8.49 20.65
C ALA A 96 -7.68 -7.84 21.52
N GLY A 97 -8.89 -8.42 21.60
CA GLY A 97 -10.01 -7.86 22.36
C GLY A 97 -10.70 -6.69 21.67
N ASP A 98 -10.32 -6.33 20.45
CA ASP A 98 -10.95 -5.29 19.64
C ASP A 98 -11.45 -5.84 18.29
N SER A 99 -12.56 -5.31 17.80
CA SER A 99 -13.14 -5.68 16.50
C SER A 99 -12.83 -4.64 15.42
N LEU A 100 -11.77 -3.84 15.61
CA LEU A 100 -11.45 -2.75 14.70
C LEU A 100 -10.95 -3.31 13.36
N LEU A 101 -11.75 -3.12 12.30
CA LEU A 101 -11.39 -3.62 10.97
C LEU A 101 -10.18 -2.88 10.40
N LEU A 102 -10.20 -1.54 10.48
CA LEU A 102 -9.17 -0.67 9.91
C LEU A 102 -8.94 0.52 10.85
N GLU A 103 -7.71 1.00 10.87
CA GLU A 103 -7.30 2.17 11.65
C GLU A 103 -7.02 3.33 10.70
N GLN A 104 -7.63 4.48 10.95
CA GLN A 104 -7.32 5.70 10.20
C GLN A 104 -6.06 6.36 10.77
N LYS A 105 -4.96 6.32 10.01
CA LYS A 105 -3.69 6.93 10.42
C LYS A 105 -3.54 8.39 10.00
N TRP A 106 -4.03 8.74 8.81
CA TRP A 106 -3.84 10.06 8.22
C TRP A 106 -5.10 10.50 7.47
N VAL A 107 -5.31 11.81 7.42
CA VAL A 107 -6.35 12.46 6.61
C VAL A 107 -5.67 13.53 5.76
N GLU A 108 -5.97 13.53 4.47
CA GLU A 108 -5.44 14.49 3.49
C GLU A 108 -6.60 15.30 2.93
N ASN A 109 -6.55 16.63 3.10
CA ASN A 109 -7.66 17.51 2.77
C ASN A 109 -7.53 18.18 1.39
N VAL A 110 -6.32 18.27 0.85
CA VAL A 110 -6.06 18.99 -0.42
C VAL A 110 -5.97 18.01 -1.58
N GLY A 111 -5.19 16.95 -1.44
CA GLY A 111 -5.09 15.92 -2.48
C GLY A 111 -3.90 15.00 -2.29
N VAL A 112 -3.96 13.85 -2.95
CA VAL A 112 -2.89 12.84 -2.96
C VAL A 112 -2.36 12.70 -4.38
N LEU A 113 -1.05 12.80 -4.55
CA LEU A 113 -0.36 12.38 -5.76
C LEU A 113 0.15 10.95 -5.56
N SER A 114 -0.29 10.04 -6.43
CA SER A 114 0.15 8.65 -6.42
C SER A 114 0.72 8.29 -7.80
N TRP A 115 2.03 8.04 -7.87
CA TRP A 115 2.71 7.65 -9.12
C TRP A 115 3.13 6.18 -9.12
N SER A 116 3.14 5.53 -7.95
CA SER A 116 3.31 4.08 -7.83
C SER A 116 2.63 3.55 -6.57
N THR A 117 2.48 2.23 -6.46
CA THR A 117 1.88 1.56 -5.30
C THR A 117 2.63 1.80 -3.97
N ARG A 118 3.86 2.33 -4.02
CA ARG A 118 4.67 2.75 -2.85
C ARG A 118 5.34 4.11 -3.05
N GLY A 119 4.72 4.96 -3.85
CA GLY A 119 5.12 6.34 -4.11
C GLY A 119 3.88 7.21 -4.07
N GLN A 120 3.51 7.62 -2.86
CA GLN A 120 2.38 8.49 -2.58
C GLN A 120 2.82 9.69 -1.75
N LEU A 121 2.30 10.86 -2.12
CA LEU A 121 2.56 12.13 -1.46
C LEU A 121 1.24 12.84 -1.19
N GLY A 122 0.98 13.17 0.07
CA GLY A 122 -0.07 14.11 0.47
C GLY A 122 0.36 15.55 0.25
N LEU A 123 -0.55 16.40 -0.27
CA LEU A 123 -0.26 17.81 -0.55
C LEU A 123 -0.41 18.71 0.69
N SER A 124 -1.20 18.33 1.70
CA SER A 124 -1.42 19.09 2.94
C SER A 124 -1.14 18.30 4.22
N SER A 125 -1.11 16.98 4.14
CA SER A 125 -0.81 16.08 5.25
C SER A 125 0.60 15.52 5.18
N GLY A 126 1.08 14.96 6.28
CA GLY A 126 2.34 14.22 6.35
C GLY A 126 2.29 12.84 5.67
N LEU A 127 1.29 12.54 4.83
CA LEU A 127 1.15 11.26 4.15
C LEU A 127 2.36 11.03 3.22
N LYS A 128 3.27 10.19 3.72
CA LYS A 128 4.50 9.77 3.05
C LYS A 128 4.51 8.27 2.97
N ALA A 129 4.17 7.73 1.81
CA ALA A 129 4.44 6.33 1.49
C ALA A 129 5.45 6.32 0.35
N ALA A 130 6.71 6.62 0.68
CA ALA A 130 7.86 6.51 -0.20
C ALA A 130 8.82 5.47 0.39
N THR A 131 8.48 4.18 0.27
CA THR A 131 9.36 3.12 0.79
C THR A 131 10.49 2.90 -0.22
N GLY A 132 11.72 3.29 0.15
CA GLY A 132 12.93 3.04 -0.64
C GLY A 132 13.50 4.24 -1.40
N TYR A 133 12.75 5.34 -1.53
CA TYR A 133 13.31 6.61 -1.97
C TYR A 133 13.79 7.39 -0.75
N GLN A 134 15.10 7.37 -0.49
CA GLN A 134 15.72 8.42 0.31
C GLN A 134 15.64 9.70 -0.53
N ILE A 135 14.57 10.47 -0.34
CA ILE A 135 14.45 11.78 -0.96
C ILE A 135 15.59 12.62 -0.38
N ARG A 136 16.58 12.95 -1.23
CA ARG A 136 17.77 13.71 -0.86
C ARG A 136 17.45 15.18 -0.65
N ASP A 137 16.43 15.69 -1.34
CA ASP A 137 15.97 17.07 -1.25
C ASP A 137 14.76 17.21 -0.31
N GLY A 138 14.60 18.40 0.26
CA GLY A 138 13.47 18.71 1.13
C GLY A 138 12.15 18.47 0.42
N LEU A 139 11.23 17.77 1.07
CA LEU A 139 9.90 17.46 0.56
C LEU A 139 9.14 18.73 0.09
N ASP A 140 9.46 19.87 0.73
CA ASP A 140 8.91 21.18 0.42
C ASP A 140 9.38 21.71 -0.94
N THR A 141 10.60 21.39 -1.36
CA THR A 141 11.12 21.74 -2.69
C THR A 141 10.35 21.00 -3.77
N LEU A 142 10.17 19.69 -3.60
CA LEU A 142 9.45 18.85 -4.56
C LEU A 142 7.95 19.20 -4.63
N ARG A 143 7.35 19.56 -3.48
CA ARG A 143 5.99 20.12 -3.42
C ARG A 143 5.88 21.42 -4.21
N SER A 144 6.85 22.33 -4.04
CA SER A 144 6.86 23.64 -4.71
C SER A 144 7.02 23.47 -6.22
N GLU A 145 7.95 22.62 -6.67
CA GLU A 145 8.14 22.30 -8.09
C GLU A 145 6.91 21.66 -8.73
N LEU A 146 6.22 20.76 -8.00
CA LEU A 146 4.98 20.15 -8.49
C LEU A 146 3.86 21.17 -8.63
N LEU A 147 3.65 22.03 -7.63
CA LEU A 147 2.64 23.09 -7.70
C LEU A 147 2.94 24.06 -8.84
N GLU A 148 4.20 24.46 -9.02
CA GLU A 148 4.64 25.29 -10.14
C GLU A 148 4.40 24.60 -11.50
N CYS A 149 4.61 23.28 -11.60
CA CYS A 149 4.27 22.51 -12.81
C CYS A 149 2.76 22.48 -13.12
N PHE A 150 1.89 22.57 -12.11
CA PHE A 150 0.45 22.62 -12.32
C PHE A 150 -0.04 24.02 -12.71
N GLU A 151 0.55 25.07 -12.13
CA GLU A 151 0.15 26.47 -12.31
C GLU A 151 0.86 27.19 -13.48
N GLY A 152 2.06 26.74 -13.85
CA GLY A 152 2.88 27.33 -14.91
C GLY A 152 2.43 27.01 -16.35
N PRO A 153 2.90 27.78 -17.35
CA PRO A 153 2.58 27.55 -18.75
C PRO A 153 3.17 26.21 -19.25
N LYS A 154 2.29 25.24 -19.50
CA LYS A 154 2.67 23.88 -19.92
C LYS A 154 3.11 23.85 -21.38
N ARG A 155 4.40 23.63 -21.63
CA ARG A 155 4.95 23.39 -22.98
C ARG A 155 5.22 21.90 -23.20
N LEU A 156 4.18 21.08 -23.12
CA LEU A 156 4.29 19.66 -23.43
C LEU A 156 4.15 19.45 -24.94
N ARG A 157 5.13 18.79 -25.56
CA ARG A 157 5.08 18.39 -26.97
C ARG A 157 5.12 16.87 -27.04
N PHE A 158 4.03 16.27 -27.49
CA PHE A 158 4.02 14.85 -27.84
C PHE A 158 4.67 14.71 -29.23
N MET A 159 5.81 14.02 -29.29
CA MET A 159 6.52 13.75 -30.55
C MET A 159 6.34 12.26 -30.88
N PRO A 160 5.39 11.89 -31.76
CA PRO A 160 5.27 10.51 -32.21
C PRO A 160 6.46 10.13 -33.10
N PHE A 161 6.78 8.83 -33.17
CA PHE A 161 7.73 8.32 -34.14
C PHE A 161 7.23 8.58 -35.57
N SER A 162 8.10 9.12 -36.42
CA SER A 162 7.86 9.20 -37.86
C SER A 162 8.11 7.81 -38.45
N TRP A 163 7.05 7.08 -38.78
CA TRP A 163 7.19 5.87 -39.56
C TRP A 163 7.51 6.26 -41.01
N LEU A 164 8.74 6.01 -41.43
CA LEU A 164 9.14 5.85 -42.84
C LEU A 164 9.05 4.36 -43.21
#